data_AF-A0AAD0QY17-F1
#
_entry.id   AF-A0AAD0QY17-F1
#
_cell.length_a   1.000
_cell.length_b   1.000
_cell.length_c   1.000
_cell.angle_alpha   90.00
_cell.angle_beta   90.00
_cell.angle_gamma   90.00
#
_symmetry.space_group_name_H-M   'P 1'
#
loop_
_entity.id
_entity.type
_entity.pdbx_description
1 polymer ?
#
loop_
_entity_poly.entity_id
_entity_poly.type
_entity_poly.pdbx_seq_one_letter_code
_entity_poly.pdbx_strand_id
1 'polypeptide(L)'
;MTTTEVLNMAVGDGVVLKLDGINLIWSADHQPPNELLSELKAHKPAIVQALRRQWLVGVAALLECEPAYLLEQEFIDHHDLDEQCGISPHYAARLIRSHPKWPHL
;
A
#
# COMPACT_ATOMS: atom_id res chain seq x y z
N MET A 1 -11.71 -17.35 -5.03
CA MET A 1 -10.70 -16.54 -5.73
C MET A 1 -9.60 -16.17 -4.74
N THR A 2 -8.39 -15.87 -5.21
CA THR A 2 -7.28 -15.39 -4.37
C THR A 2 -7.18 -13.87 -4.45
N THR A 3 -6.54 -13.24 -3.46
CA THR A 3 -6.30 -11.78 -3.46
C THR A 3 -5.59 -11.32 -4.74
N THR A 4 -4.58 -12.08 -5.20
CA THR A 4 -3.84 -11.75 -6.43
C THR A 4 -4.72 -11.82 -7.67
N GLU A 5 -5.61 -12.82 -7.76
CA GLU A 5 -6.59 -12.90 -8.85
C GLU A 5 -7.52 -11.68 -8.83
N VAL A 6 -8.04 -11.29 -7.66
CA VAL A 6 -8.89 -10.09 -7.52
C VAL A 6 -8.16 -8.83 -7.99
N LEU A 7 -6.89 -8.66 -7.59
CA LEU A 7 -6.07 -7.52 -8.02
C LEU A 7 -5.85 -7.51 -9.53
N ASN A 8 -5.59 -8.67 -10.13
CA ASN A 8 -5.39 -8.79 -11.57
C ASN A 8 -6.68 -8.49 -12.35
N MET A 9 -7.83 -8.92 -11.85
CA MET A 9 -9.13 -8.56 -12.44
C MET A 9 -9.37 -7.05 -12.37
N ALA A 10 -9.12 -6.43 -11.22
CA ALA A 10 -9.26 -4.98 -11.06
C ALA A 10 -8.38 -4.23 -12.08
N VAL A 11 -7.10 -4.61 -12.20
CA VAL A 11 -6.18 -4.00 -13.17
C VAL A 11 -6.63 -4.23 -14.62
N GLY A 12 -7.09 -5.45 -14.95
CA GLY A 12 -7.59 -5.77 -16.29
C GLY A 12 -8.85 -4.99 -16.67
N ASP A 13 -9.66 -4.62 -15.68
CA ASP A 13 -10.87 -3.80 -15.81
C ASP A 13 -10.56 -2.29 -15.70
N GLY A 14 -9.29 -1.88 -15.63
CA GLY A 14 -8.91 -0.47 -15.48
C GLY A 14 -9.25 0.14 -14.11
N VAL A 15 -9.58 -0.69 -13.12
CA VAL A 15 -9.88 -0.29 -11.75
C VAL A 15 -8.59 -0.11 -10.96
N VAL A 16 -8.34 1.13 -10.53
CA VAL A 16 -7.22 1.45 -9.66
C VAL A 16 -7.67 1.43 -8.20
N LEU A 17 -7.08 0.54 -7.41
CA LEU A 17 -7.32 0.45 -5.97
C LEU A 17 -6.32 1.32 -5.20
N LYS A 18 -6.81 2.03 -4.18
CA LYS A 18 -5.97 2.79 -3.25
C LYS A 18 -6.50 2.63 -1.83
N LEU A 19 -5.63 2.89 -0.86
CA LEU A 19 -6.03 3.06 0.52
C LEU A 19 -6.20 4.54 0.84
N ASP A 20 -7.27 4.87 1.53
CA ASP A 20 -7.49 6.12 2.25
C ASP A 20 -7.62 5.78 3.73
N GLY A 21 -6.47 5.79 4.41
CA GLY A 21 -6.33 5.18 5.73
C GLY A 21 -6.67 3.67 5.71
N ILE A 22 -7.66 3.27 6.50
CA ILE A 22 -8.18 1.89 6.55
C ILE A 22 -9.20 1.58 5.43
N ASN A 23 -9.61 2.58 4.65
CA ASN A 23 -10.63 2.41 3.63
C ASN A 23 -10.01 2.03 2.29
N LEU A 24 -10.52 0.94 1.70
CA LEU A 24 -10.22 0.58 0.32
C LEU A 24 -11.13 1.40 -0.59
N ILE A 25 -10.53 2.29 -1.37
CA ILE A 25 -11.22 3.08 -2.38
C ILE A 25 -10.77 2.64 -3.77
N TRP A 26 -11.60 2.92 -4.77
CA TRP A 26 -11.31 2.57 -6.15
C TRP A 26 -11.67 3.72 -7.09
N SER A 27 -11.01 3.77 -8.25
CA SER A 27 -11.27 4.73 -9.32
C SER A 27 -11.15 4.02 -10.66
N ALA A 28 -12.12 4.28 -11.55
CA ALA A 28 -12.18 3.77 -12.91
C ALA A 28 -12.96 4.78 -13.77
N ASP A 29 -12.81 4.71 -15.09
CA ASP A 29 -13.57 5.52 -16.07
C ASP A 29 -15.00 4.99 -16.31
N HIS A 30 -15.32 3.83 -15.73
CA HIS A 30 -16.64 3.22 -15.74
C HIS A 30 -16.95 2.57 -14.39
N GLN A 31 -18.20 2.14 -14.22
CA GLN A 31 -18.63 1.42 -13.03
C GLN A 31 -18.08 -0.02 -13.08
N PRO A 32 -17.30 -0.47 -12.07
CA PRO A 32 -16.81 -1.84 -12.02
C PRO A 32 -17.95 -2.86 -12.00
N PRO A 33 -17.79 -4.04 -12.62
CA PRO A 33 -18.78 -5.11 -12.57
C PRO A 33 -19.14 -5.50 -11.13
N ASN A 34 -20.41 -5.86 -10.91
CA ASN A 34 -20.90 -6.29 -9.59
C ASN A 34 -20.14 -7.48 -9.00
N GLU A 35 -19.67 -8.39 -9.87
CA GLU A 35 -18.83 -9.51 -9.47
C GLU A 35 -17.50 -9.02 -8.88
N LEU A 36 -16.79 -8.13 -9.58
CA LEU A 36 -15.55 -7.53 -9.09
C LEU A 36 -15.78 -6.79 -7.76
N LEU A 37 -16.86 -6.01 -7.62
CA LEU A 37 -17.19 -5.34 -6.36
C LEU A 37 -17.45 -6.33 -5.20
N SER A 38 -18.11 -7.45 -5.49
CA SER A 38 -18.39 -8.50 -4.50
C SER A 38 -17.11 -9.17 -4.02
N GLU A 39 -16.19 -9.44 -4.95
CA GLU A 39 -14.90 -10.05 -4.68
C GLU A 39 -13.95 -9.08 -3.95
N LEU A 40 -13.91 -7.80 -4.34
CA LEU A 40 -13.19 -6.75 -3.61
C LEU A 40 -13.67 -6.65 -2.15
N LYS A 41 -14.98 -6.78 -1.92
CA LYS A 41 -15.55 -6.77 -0.56
C LYS A 41 -15.17 -8.03 0.23
N ALA A 42 -15.28 -9.21 -0.39
CA ALA A 42 -14.95 -10.48 0.25
C ALA A 42 -13.46 -10.58 0.63
N HIS A 43 -12.58 -10.01 -0.21
CA HIS A 43 -11.13 -10.04 -0.03
C HIS A 43 -10.54 -8.77 0.58
N LYS A 44 -11.38 -7.82 1.03
CA LYS A 44 -10.94 -6.49 1.51
C LYS A 44 -9.77 -6.54 2.50
N PRO A 45 -9.77 -7.35 3.58
CA PRO A 45 -8.67 -7.35 4.54
C PRO A 45 -7.33 -7.77 3.92
N ALA A 46 -7.37 -8.78 3.04
CA ALA A 46 -6.17 -9.28 2.37
C ALA A 46 -5.64 -8.29 1.32
N ILE A 47 -6.55 -7.60 0.61
CA ILE A 47 -6.20 -6.52 -0.32
C ILE A 47 -5.53 -5.36 0.43
N VAL A 48 -6.12 -4.94 1.55
CA VAL A 48 -5.55 -3.88 2.41
C VAL A 48 -4.14 -4.25 2.86
N GLN A 49 -3.94 -5.48 3.34
CA GLN A 49 -2.61 -5.95 3.73
C GLN A 49 -1.61 -5.97 2.56
N ALA A 50 -2.06 -6.41 1.38
CA ALA A 50 -1.22 -6.44 0.18
C ALA A 50 -0.79 -5.03 -0.25
N LEU A 51 -1.70 -4.05 -0.24
CA LEU A 51 -1.40 -2.66 -0.58
C LEU A 51 -0.44 -2.01 0.42
N ARG A 52 -0.62 -2.25 1.73
CA ARG A 52 0.32 -1.82 2.77
C ARG A 52 1.71 -2.37 2.57
N ARG A 53 1.81 -3.66 2.26
CA ARG A 53 3.09 -4.30 1.98
C ARG A 53 3.74 -3.72 0.73
N GLN A 54 2.97 -3.48 -0.33
CA GLN A 54 3.47 -2.86 -1.55
C GLN A 54 3.99 -1.45 -1.30
N TRP A 55 3.28 -0.65 -0.52
CA TRP A 55 3.72 0.68 -0.12
C TRP A 55 5.02 0.65 0.68
N LEU A 56 5.11 -0.22 1.69
CA LEU A 56 6.32 -0.39 2.50
C LEU A 56 7.53 -0.81 1.65
N VAL A 57 7.33 -1.74 0.71
CA VAL A 57 8.36 -2.14 -0.26
C VAL A 57 8.79 -0.95 -1.12
N GLY A 58 7.86 -0.11 -1.56
CA GLY A 58 8.16 1.12 -2.30
C GLY A 58 9.01 2.11 -1.49
N VAL A 59 8.68 2.32 -0.20
CA VAL A 59 9.47 3.19 0.69
C VAL A 59 10.87 2.61 0.89
N ALA A 60 10.97 1.31 1.18
CA ALA A 60 12.23 0.62 1.42
C ALA A 60 13.15 0.66 0.19
N ALA A 61 12.60 0.46 -1.01
CA ALA A 61 13.34 0.57 -2.26
C ALA A 61 13.92 1.97 -2.48
N LEU A 62 13.15 3.03 -2.16
CA LEU A 62 13.62 4.41 -2.25
C LEU A 62 14.69 4.75 -1.20
N LEU A 63 14.69 4.04 -0.09
CA LEU A 63 15.68 4.15 0.98
C LEU A 63 16.86 3.18 0.84
N GLU A 64 16.85 2.37 -0.24
CA GLU A 64 17.87 1.36 -0.52
C GLU A 64 18.08 0.38 0.64
N CYS A 65 16.99 -0.03 1.29
CA CYS A 65 16.99 -0.95 2.42
C CYS A 65 15.91 -2.02 2.31
N GLU A 66 15.94 -3.01 3.20
CA GLU A 66 14.90 -4.02 3.31
C GLU A 66 13.66 -3.48 4.03
N PRO A 67 12.43 -3.85 3.63
CA PRO A 67 11.19 -3.47 4.32
C PRO A 67 11.21 -3.77 5.82
N ALA A 68 11.81 -4.90 6.22
CA ALA A 68 11.91 -5.31 7.61
C ALA A 68 12.73 -4.31 8.45
N TYR A 69 13.79 -3.72 7.88
CA TYR A 69 14.63 -2.74 8.56
C TYR A 69 13.82 -1.51 9.01
N LEU A 70 12.88 -1.05 8.20
CA LEU A 70 12.03 0.10 8.55
C LEU A 70 11.12 -0.18 9.74
N LEU A 71 10.66 -1.43 9.87
CA LEU A 71 9.84 -1.88 11.00
C LEU A 71 10.69 -2.13 12.25
N GLU A 72 11.82 -2.82 12.10
CA GLU A 72 12.73 -3.18 13.19
C GLU A 72 13.38 -1.96 13.84
N GLN A 73 13.66 -0.91 13.07
CA GLN A 73 14.21 0.34 13.56
C GLN A 73 13.16 1.39 13.93
N GLU A 74 11.87 1.02 13.88
CA GLU A 74 10.73 1.89 14.23
C GLU A 74 10.69 3.19 13.40
N PHE A 75 11.18 3.16 12.15
CA PHE A 75 10.99 4.28 11.21
C PHE A 75 9.58 4.29 10.61
N ILE A 76 8.94 3.12 10.59
CA ILE A 76 7.55 2.89 10.22
C ILE A 76 6.98 1.88 11.20
N ASP A 77 5.85 2.17 11.82
CA ASP A 77 5.11 1.21 12.62
C ASP A 77 3.81 0.75 11.93
N HIS A 78 3.02 -0.08 12.61
CA HIS A 78 1.73 -0.53 12.08
C HIS A 78 0.71 0.60 11.92
N HIS A 79 0.79 1.64 12.75
CA HIS A 79 -0.07 2.80 12.66
C HIS A 79 0.31 3.68 11.46
N ASP A 80 1.60 3.86 11.19
CA ASP A 80 2.09 4.50 9.97
C ASP A 80 1.61 3.77 8.71
N LEU A 81 1.61 2.43 8.72
CA LEU A 81 1.04 1.65 7.62
C LEU A 81 -0.47 1.87 7.44
N ASP A 82 -1.19 2.10 8.53
CA ASP A 82 -2.62 2.41 8.49
C ASP A 82 -2.89 3.81 7.95
N GLU A 83 -2.09 4.81 8.33
CA GLU A 83 -2.32 6.22 7.98
C GLU A 83 -1.64 6.66 6.68
N GLN A 84 -0.42 6.18 6.45
CA GLN A 84 0.47 6.68 5.39
C GLN A 84 0.46 5.80 4.13
N CYS A 85 -0.14 4.62 4.13
CA CYS A 85 -0.17 3.78 2.92
C CYS A 85 -0.89 4.46 1.73
N GLY A 86 -1.77 5.45 1.99
CA GLY A 86 -2.42 6.25 0.96
C GLY A 86 -1.56 7.36 0.36
N ILE A 87 -0.43 7.71 0.99
CA ILE A 87 0.47 8.77 0.52
C ILE A 87 1.58 8.22 -0.37
N SER A 88 2.21 9.09 -1.16
CA SER A 88 3.33 8.69 -2.03
C SER A 88 4.50 8.14 -1.20
N PRO A 89 5.06 6.95 -1.54
CA PRO A 89 6.25 6.41 -0.90
C PRO A 89 7.45 7.37 -0.92
N HIS A 90 7.55 8.24 -1.93
CA HIS A 90 8.59 9.27 -2.02
C HIS A 90 8.52 10.29 -0.89
N TYR A 91 7.31 10.64 -0.46
CA TYR A 91 7.13 11.57 0.65
C TYR A 91 7.60 10.94 1.96
N ALA A 92 7.17 9.71 2.24
CA ALA A 92 7.60 8.98 3.44
C ALA A 92 9.13 8.74 3.45
N ALA A 93 9.71 8.29 2.33
CA ALA A 93 11.15 8.11 2.21
C ALA A 93 11.92 9.42 2.47
N ARG A 94 11.42 10.55 1.96
CA ARG A 94 12.02 11.87 2.22
C ARG A 94 11.97 12.25 3.70
N LEU A 95 10.85 12.00 4.38
CA LEU A 95 10.73 12.25 5.82
C LEU A 95 11.71 11.39 6.62
N ILE A 96 11.77 10.09 6.31
CA ILE A 96 12.67 9.15 6.98
C ILE A 96 14.13 9.56 6.79
N ARG A 97 14.56 9.96 5.58
CA ARG A 97 15.93 10.45 5.33
C ARG A 97 16.32 11.67 6.16
N SER A 98 15.34 12.50 6.54
CA SER A 98 15.57 13.67 7.40
C SER A 98 15.59 13.34 8.89
N HIS A 99 15.26 12.10 9.26
CA HIS A 99 15.22 11.68 10.65
C HIS A 99 16.65 11.59 11.23
N PRO A 100 16.92 12.14 12.43
CA PRO A 100 18.28 12.16 13.01
C PRO A 100 18.91 10.78 13.24
N LYS A 101 18.08 9.74 13.38
CA LYS A 101 18.55 8.34 13.51
C LYS A 101 18.85 7.68 12.16
N TRP A 102 18.46 8.29 11.05
CA TRP A 102 18.74 7.71 9.74
C TRP A 102 20.24 7.78 9.47
N PRO A 103 20.90 6.67 9.08
CA PRO A 103 22.32 6.70 8.75
C PRO A 103 22.53 7.60 7.53
N HIS A 104 23.07 8.80 7.76
CA HIS A 104 23.50 9.69 6.69
C HIS A 104 24.74 9.07 6.05
N LEU A 105 24.59 8.58 4.81
CA LEU A 105 25.70 8.17 3.95
C LEU A 105 26.39 9.40 3.36
#